data_AF-A0A6B2CTK1-F1
#
_entry.id   AF-A0A6B2CTK1-F1
#
_cell.length_a   1.000
_cell.length_b   1.000
_cell.length_c   1.000
_cell.angle_alpha   90.00
_cell.angle_beta   90.00
_cell.angle_gamma   90.00
#
_symmetry.space_group_name_H-M   'P 1'
#
loop_
_entity.id
_entity.type
_entity.pdbx_description
1 polymer ?
#
loop_
_entity_poly.entity_id
_entity_poly.type
_entity_poly.pdbx_seq_one_letter_code
_entity_poly.pdbx_strand_id
1 'polypeptide(L)'
;MTEDVEKSKLKRRKDLMTIRELLEELGIHPEDSGREMVEYLLEQRGYKCVAERLRLDADYELDIYCNAGVLTAVGKVKVRAGGSDVEKVFERAQELLRRWPEKISGRLVPVLYTLLAEPSAIQKARELGVWLIESKREVVTLEEVLGRT
;
A
#
# COMPACT_ATOMS: atom_id res chain seq x y z
N MET A 1 -40.03 -9.52 -9.36
CA MET A 1 -39.20 -8.43 -8.78
C MET A 1 -37.92 -8.97 -8.14
N THR A 2 -37.97 -10.00 -7.30
CA THR A 2 -36.78 -10.55 -6.61
C THR A 2 -35.82 -11.30 -7.57
N GLU A 3 -36.35 -12.07 -8.52
CA GLU A 3 -35.55 -12.81 -9.51
C GLU A 3 -34.80 -11.90 -10.50
N ASP A 4 -35.42 -10.81 -10.96
CA ASP A 4 -34.78 -9.86 -11.88
C ASP A 4 -33.60 -9.12 -11.22
N VAL A 5 -33.73 -8.80 -9.92
CA VAL A 5 -32.66 -8.20 -9.12
C VAL A 5 -31.51 -9.20 -8.93
N GLU A 6 -31.82 -10.48 -8.71
CA GLU A 6 -30.82 -11.52 -8.53
C GLU A 6 -30.05 -11.81 -9.83
N LYS A 7 -30.75 -11.89 -10.96
CA LYS A 7 -30.16 -12.03 -12.30
C LYS A 7 -29.26 -10.84 -12.67
N SER A 8 -29.67 -9.64 -12.29
CA SER A 8 -28.87 -8.41 -12.47
C SER A 8 -27.58 -8.43 -11.62
N LYS A 9 -27.66 -8.87 -10.34
CA LYS A 9 -26.48 -9.03 -9.47
C LYS A 9 -25.51 -10.09 -10.01
N LEU A 10 -26.03 -11.21 -10.52
CA LEU A 10 -25.21 -12.27 -11.10
C LEU A 10 -24.47 -11.80 -12.35
N LYS A 11 -25.16 -11.06 -13.23
CA LYS A 11 -24.53 -10.46 -14.41
C LYS A 11 -23.42 -9.48 -14.02
N ARG A 12 -23.67 -8.58 -13.06
CA ARG A 12 -22.63 -7.66 -12.55
C ARG A 12 -21.42 -8.37 -11.96
N ARG A 13 -21.62 -9.47 -11.21
CA ARG A 13 -20.50 -10.28 -10.69
C ARG A 13 -19.68 -10.89 -11.81
N LYS A 14 -20.34 -11.39 -12.86
CA LYS A 14 -19.66 -11.95 -14.03
C LYS A 14 -18.86 -10.88 -14.78
N ASP A 15 -19.46 -9.72 -15.03
CA ASP A 15 -18.79 -8.60 -15.71
C ASP A 15 -17.55 -8.12 -14.92
N LEU A 16 -17.64 -8.05 -13.59
CA LEU A 16 -16.50 -7.72 -12.72
C LEU A 16 -15.40 -8.80 -12.73
N MET A 17 -15.75 -10.08 -12.83
CA MET A 17 -14.76 -11.15 -12.98
C MET A 17 -14.04 -11.03 -14.32
N THR A 18 -14.76 -10.79 -15.42
CA THR A 18 -14.14 -10.61 -16.74
C THR A 18 -13.21 -9.40 -16.78
N ILE A 19 -13.60 -8.26 -16.18
CA ILE A 19 -12.72 -7.08 -16.09
C ILE A 19 -11.46 -7.42 -15.28
N ARG A 20 -11.60 -8.17 -14.18
CA ARG A 20 -10.46 -8.60 -13.37
C ARG A 20 -9.52 -9.52 -14.15
N GLU A 21 -10.05 -10.52 -14.84
CA GLU A 21 -9.28 -11.46 -15.68
C GLU A 21 -8.51 -10.71 -16.79
N LEU A 22 -9.14 -9.71 -17.42
CA LEU A 22 -8.49 -8.87 -18.42
C LEU A 22 -7.36 -8.00 -17.83
N LEU A 23 -7.53 -7.48 -16.62
CA LEU A 23 -6.47 -6.74 -15.93
C LEU A 23 -5.30 -7.64 -15.55
N GLU A 24 -5.58 -8.88 -15.13
CA GLU A 24 -4.57 -9.91 -14.85
C GLU A 24 -3.81 -10.31 -16.14
N GLU A 25 -4.50 -10.47 -17.28
CA GLU A 25 -3.87 -10.78 -18.58
C GLU A 25 -2.94 -9.68 -19.10
N LEU A 26 -3.27 -8.41 -18.82
CA LEU A 26 -2.42 -7.27 -19.20
C LEU A 26 -1.14 -7.14 -18.37
N GLY A 27 -1.02 -7.87 -17.25
CA GLY A 27 0.20 -7.98 -16.46
C GLY A 27 0.66 -6.69 -15.76
N ILE A 28 -0.19 -5.67 -15.66
CA ILE A 28 0.12 -4.40 -14.99
C ILE A 28 -0.65 -4.34 -13.67
N HIS A 29 -0.07 -4.92 -12.62
CA HIS A 29 -0.56 -4.77 -11.26
C HIS A 29 0.21 -3.63 -10.57
N PRO A 30 -0.45 -2.51 -10.24
CA PRO A 30 0.17 -1.45 -9.45
C PRO A 30 0.79 -1.98 -8.16
N GLU A 31 0.25 -3.05 -7.60
CA GLU A 31 0.75 -3.69 -6.38
C GLU A 31 2.14 -4.28 -6.57
N ASP A 32 2.39 -4.94 -7.69
CA ASP A 32 3.71 -5.50 -8.01
C ASP A 32 4.71 -4.38 -8.22
N SER A 33 4.31 -3.32 -8.94
CA SER A 33 5.14 -2.11 -9.12
C SER A 33 5.47 -1.45 -7.78
N GLY A 34 4.50 -1.41 -6.84
CA GLY A 34 4.69 -0.84 -5.51
C GLY A 34 5.66 -1.65 -4.64
N ARG A 35 5.56 -2.98 -4.68
CA ARG A 35 6.47 -3.88 -3.97
C ARG A 35 7.89 -3.78 -4.52
N GLU A 36 8.05 -3.88 -5.84
CA GLU A 36 9.35 -3.75 -6.50
C GLU A 36 10.03 -2.41 -6.18
N MET A 37 9.28 -1.30 -6.22
CA MET A 37 9.84 0.01 -5.89
C MET A 37 10.24 0.14 -4.42
N VAL A 38 9.49 -0.45 -3.49
CA VAL A 38 9.85 -0.47 -2.07
C VAL A 38 11.11 -1.30 -1.85
N GLU A 39 11.19 -2.51 -2.40
CA GLU A 39 12.40 -3.34 -2.33
C GLU A 39 13.61 -2.62 -2.89
N TYR A 40 13.48 -2.07 -4.11
CA TYR A 40 14.56 -1.37 -4.79
C TYR A 40 15.07 -0.19 -3.96
N LEU A 41 14.19 0.69 -3.48
CA LEU A 41 14.57 1.89 -2.73
C LEU A 41 15.16 1.56 -1.34
N LEU A 42 14.69 0.48 -0.70
CA LEU A 42 15.26 -0.02 0.54
C LEU A 42 16.64 -0.66 0.32
N GLU A 43 16.81 -1.44 -0.74
CA GLU A 43 18.07 -2.09 -1.06
C GLU A 43 19.17 -1.07 -1.37
N GLN A 44 18.84 0.05 -2.04
CA GLN A 44 19.79 1.16 -2.25
C GLN A 44 20.39 1.72 -0.94
N ARG A 45 19.72 1.49 0.19
CA ARG A 45 20.12 1.93 1.54
C ARG A 45 20.66 0.79 2.40
N GLY A 46 20.84 -0.40 1.82
CA GLY A 46 21.33 -1.58 2.52
C GLY A 46 20.26 -2.36 3.29
N TYR A 47 18.98 -1.99 3.15
CA TYR A 47 17.87 -2.72 3.78
C TYR A 47 17.32 -3.74 2.80
N LYS A 48 17.59 -5.03 3.04
CA LYS A 48 17.09 -6.12 2.18
C LYS A 48 15.87 -6.76 2.81
N CYS A 49 14.80 -6.85 2.03
CA CYS A 49 13.59 -7.60 2.35
C CYS A 49 12.90 -8.03 1.06
N VAL A 50 12.00 -9.00 1.18
CA VAL A 50 11.06 -9.36 0.10
C VAL A 50 9.72 -8.72 0.47
N ALA A 51 9.24 -7.83 -0.38
CA ALA A 51 7.96 -7.16 -0.23
C ALA A 51 6.86 -8.09 -0.72
N GLU A 52 5.86 -8.30 0.12
CA GLU A 52 4.74 -9.18 -0.17
C GLU A 52 3.41 -8.56 0.27
N ARG A 53 2.32 -9.24 -0.09
CA ARG A 53 0.99 -8.93 0.45
C ARG A 53 0.87 -9.52 1.84
N LEU A 54 0.47 -8.73 2.84
CA LEU A 54 0.17 -9.23 4.18
C LEU A 54 -1.34 -9.26 4.40
N ARG A 55 -1.87 -10.44 4.70
CA ARG A 55 -3.26 -10.64 5.15
C ARG A 55 -3.25 -11.29 6.52
N LEU A 56 -3.86 -10.61 7.50
CA LEU A 56 -3.87 -11.09 8.89
C LEU A 56 -5.25 -11.62 9.30
N ASP A 57 -6.32 -11.02 8.81
CA ASP A 57 -7.69 -11.50 8.99
C ASP A 57 -8.57 -11.16 7.76
N ALA A 58 -9.89 -11.23 7.92
CA ALA A 58 -10.84 -10.97 6.85
C ALA A 58 -10.87 -9.49 6.40
N ASP A 59 -10.60 -8.56 7.32
CA ASP A 59 -10.78 -7.12 7.15
C ASP A 59 -9.44 -6.34 7.14
N TYR A 60 -8.36 -7.02 7.50
CA TYR A 60 -7.02 -6.47 7.57
C TYR A 60 -6.09 -7.07 6.52
N GLU A 61 -5.74 -6.21 5.56
CA GLU A 61 -4.82 -6.51 4.49
C GLU A 61 -3.97 -5.29 4.16
N LEU A 62 -2.69 -5.53 3.85
CA LEU A 62 -1.73 -4.56 3.33
C LEU A 62 -1.22 -5.06 1.97
N ASP A 63 -1.10 -4.14 1.02
CA ASP A 63 -0.65 -4.48 -0.33
C ASP A 63 0.88 -4.65 -0.36
N ILE A 64 1.56 -3.93 0.55
CA ILE A 64 3.00 -3.93 0.75
C ILE A 64 3.29 -4.25 2.22
N TYR A 65 4.11 -5.27 2.45
CA TYR A 65 4.76 -5.59 3.70
C TYR A 65 6.20 -6.03 3.41
N CYS A 66 7.18 -5.30 3.95
CA CYS A 66 8.60 -5.58 3.77
C CYS A 66 9.30 -5.42 5.12
N ASN A 67 9.68 -6.54 5.74
CA ASN A 67 10.40 -6.55 7.01
C ASN A 67 11.91 -6.72 6.75
N ALA A 68 12.69 -5.67 6.99
CA ALA A 68 14.13 -5.62 6.80
C ALA A 68 14.90 -5.74 8.13
N GLY A 69 14.24 -6.19 9.21
CA GLY A 69 14.82 -6.35 10.55
C GLY A 69 14.98 -5.04 11.32
N VAL A 70 15.68 -4.06 10.76
CA VAL A 70 15.90 -2.73 11.39
C VAL A 70 14.75 -1.75 11.12
N LEU A 71 13.95 -2.02 10.10
CA LEU A 71 12.69 -1.34 9.82
C LEU A 71 11.70 -2.32 9.19
N THR A 72 10.41 -2.00 9.31
CA THR A 72 9.33 -2.72 8.67
C THR A 72 8.46 -1.73 7.91
N ALA A 73 8.50 -1.80 6.58
CA ALA A 73 7.69 -0.96 5.69
C ALA A 73 6.35 -1.63 5.42
N VAL A 74 5.25 -0.92 5.67
CA VAL A 74 3.88 -1.47 5.56
C VAL A 74 2.93 -0.49 4.91
N GLY A 75 2.08 -0.95 4.00
CA GLY A 75 1.40 0.01 3.15
C GLY A 75 0.35 -0.47 2.20
N LYS A 76 -0.16 0.51 1.46
CA LYS A 76 -1.14 0.34 0.40
C LYS A 76 -0.63 0.89 -0.92
N VAL A 77 -1.28 0.44 -1.97
CA VAL A 77 -1.05 0.84 -3.34
C VAL A 77 -2.30 1.53 -3.86
N LYS A 78 -2.09 2.60 -4.63
CA LYS A 78 -3.15 3.34 -5.32
C LYS A 78 -2.72 3.68 -6.74
N VAL A 79 -3.68 3.84 -7.65
CA VAL A 79 -3.38 4.46 -8.95
C VAL A 79 -3.31 5.98 -8.81
N ARG A 80 -4.23 6.55 -8.03
CA ARG A 80 -4.25 7.96 -7.62
C ARG A 80 -4.52 8.02 -6.13
N ALA A 81 -3.77 8.85 -5.42
CA ALA A 81 -3.90 9.03 -3.97
C ALA A 81 -4.12 10.49 -3.58
N GLY A 82 -5.08 10.72 -2.69
CA GLY A 82 -5.28 11.99 -1.99
C GLY A 82 -4.90 11.91 -0.52
N GLY A 83 -5.05 13.03 0.22
CA GLY A 83 -4.73 13.10 1.65
C GLY A 83 -5.47 12.06 2.50
N SER A 84 -6.72 11.74 2.19
CA SER A 84 -7.49 10.73 2.92
C SER A 84 -6.99 9.30 2.71
N ASP A 85 -6.31 9.00 1.60
CA ASP A 85 -5.66 7.71 1.40
C ASP A 85 -4.42 7.57 2.29
N VAL A 86 -3.67 8.67 2.48
CA VAL A 86 -2.52 8.72 3.38
C VAL A 86 -2.95 8.50 4.84
N GLU A 87 -4.02 9.18 5.28
CA GLU A 87 -4.58 9.00 6.63
C GLU A 87 -4.93 7.53 6.89
N LYS A 88 -5.60 6.87 5.95
CA LYS A 88 -5.94 5.44 6.06
C LYS A 88 -4.72 4.54 6.15
N VAL A 89 -3.67 4.82 5.37
CA VAL A 89 -2.41 4.05 5.44
C VAL A 89 -1.76 4.22 6.82
N PHE A 90 -1.70 5.44 7.32
CA PHE A 90 -1.17 5.72 8.65
C PHE A 90 -1.97 4.99 9.73
N GLU A 91 -3.30 5.10 9.72
CA GLU A 91 -4.19 4.40 10.65
C GLU A 91 -4.01 2.88 10.60
N ARG A 92 -3.90 2.30 9.40
CA ARG A 92 -3.64 0.87 9.20
C ARG A 92 -2.30 0.44 9.79
N ALA A 93 -1.24 1.24 9.63
CA ALA A 93 0.05 0.97 10.23
C ALA A 93 -0.02 1.05 11.77
N GLN A 94 -0.69 2.05 12.33
CA GLN A 94 -0.90 2.17 13.78
C GLN A 94 -1.77 1.03 14.33
N GLU A 95 -2.71 0.52 13.55
CA GLU A 95 -3.47 -0.68 13.88
C GLU A 95 -2.59 -1.94 13.91
N LEU A 96 -1.68 -2.10 12.93
CA LEU A 96 -0.71 -3.21 12.93
C LEU A 96 0.12 -3.21 14.20
N LEU A 97 0.65 -2.03 14.57
CA LEU A 97 1.48 -1.87 15.76
C LEU A 97 0.75 -2.27 17.05
N ARG A 98 -0.54 -1.96 17.14
CA ARG A 98 -1.35 -2.25 18.34
C ARG A 98 -1.80 -3.71 18.40
N ARG A 99 -2.18 -4.29 17.26
CA ARG A 99 -2.83 -5.62 17.21
C ARG A 99 -1.84 -6.76 16.98
N TRP A 100 -0.80 -6.52 16.19
CA TRP A 100 0.19 -7.53 15.78
C TRP A 100 1.62 -6.98 15.83
N PRO A 101 2.10 -6.51 16.99
CA PRO A 101 3.46 -5.97 17.13
C PRO A 101 4.54 -6.99 16.75
N GLU A 102 4.27 -8.30 16.84
CA GLU A 102 5.18 -9.37 16.44
C GLU A 102 5.47 -9.41 14.93
N LYS A 103 4.64 -8.75 14.11
CA LYS A 103 4.88 -8.59 12.68
C LYS A 103 5.87 -7.47 12.35
N ILE A 104 6.30 -6.70 13.35
CA ILE A 104 7.13 -5.52 13.17
C ILE A 104 8.50 -5.79 13.77
N SER A 105 9.54 -5.57 12.98
CA SER A 105 10.92 -5.51 13.45
C SER A 105 11.50 -4.12 13.22
N GLY A 106 12.17 -3.61 14.24
CA GLY A 106 12.75 -2.27 14.22
C GLY A 106 11.69 -1.18 14.07
N ARG A 107 11.97 -0.17 13.24
CA ARG A 107 11.07 0.98 13.06
C ARG A 107 9.94 0.68 12.08
N LEU A 108 8.71 0.94 12.51
CA LEU A 108 7.55 0.91 11.62
C LEU A 108 7.56 2.10 10.65
N VAL A 109 7.46 1.83 9.36
CA VAL A 109 7.42 2.83 8.29
C VAL A 109 6.13 2.64 7.48
N PRO A 110 5.10 3.48 7.68
CA PRO A 110 3.94 3.48 6.80
C PRO A 110 4.35 3.91 5.39
N VAL A 111 3.94 3.16 4.37
CA VAL A 111 4.23 3.46 2.96
C VAL A 111 2.97 3.53 2.12
N LEU A 112 2.90 4.54 1.24
CA LEU A 112 1.90 4.62 0.18
C LEU A 112 2.63 4.68 -1.15
N TYR A 113 2.39 3.68 -2.00
CA TYR A 113 2.79 3.72 -3.39
C TYR A 113 1.63 4.22 -4.25
N THR A 114 1.88 5.16 -5.15
CA THR A 114 0.89 5.63 -6.10
C THR A 114 1.47 5.91 -7.48
N LEU A 115 0.67 5.78 -8.54
CA LEU A 115 1.09 6.27 -9.87
C LEU A 115 0.98 7.80 -9.97
N LEU A 116 0.00 8.39 -9.27
CA LEU A 116 -0.19 9.84 -9.19
C LEU A 116 -0.53 10.27 -7.76
N ALA A 117 0.26 11.17 -7.18
CA ALA A 117 -0.02 11.77 -5.89
C ALA A 117 -0.65 13.16 -6.07
N GLU A 118 -1.80 13.39 -5.44
CA GLU A 118 -2.35 14.74 -5.36
C GLU A 118 -1.52 15.60 -4.38
N PRO A 119 -1.52 16.94 -4.53
CA PRO A 119 -0.83 17.82 -3.58
C PRO A 119 -1.24 17.57 -2.11
N SER A 120 -2.52 17.23 -1.89
CA SER A 120 -3.06 16.88 -0.57
C SER A 120 -2.40 15.63 0.02
N ALA A 121 -2.08 14.63 -0.80
CA ALA A 121 -1.38 13.42 -0.37
C ALA A 121 0.04 13.76 0.08
N ILE A 122 0.77 14.58 -0.69
CA ILE A 122 2.14 14.97 -0.34
C ILE A 122 2.16 15.75 0.98
N GLN A 123 1.27 16.73 1.15
CA GLN A 123 1.17 17.51 2.39
C GLN A 123 0.88 16.61 3.60
N LYS A 124 -0.12 15.73 3.48
CA LYS A 124 -0.53 14.83 4.55
C LYS A 124 0.52 13.76 4.86
N ALA A 125 1.22 13.26 3.85
CA ALA A 125 2.28 12.26 4.00
C ALA A 125 3.46 12.83 4.77
N ARG A 126 3.83 14.08 4.48
CA ARG A 126 4.76 14.81 5.34
C ARG A 126 4.19 14.92 6.73
N GLU A 127 3.02 15.54 6.92
CA GLU A 127 2.41 15.76 8.24
C GLU A 127 2.46 14.50 9.14
N LEU A 128 2.02 13.35 8.63
CA LEU A 128 1.88 12.10 9.37
C LEU A 128 3.12 11.19 9.36
N GLY A 129 4.18 11.54 8.61
CA GLY A 129 5.35 10.68 8.48
C GLY A 129 5.07 9.38 7.71
N VAL A 130 4.39 9.50 6.58
CA VAL A 130 4.15 8.39 5.63
C VAL A 130 5.14 8.51 4.48
N TRP A 131 5.83 7.42 4.18
CA TRP A 131 6.72 7.33 3.02
C TRP A 131 5.87 7.28 1.74
N LEU A 132 6.01 8.28 0.87
CA LEU A 132 5.17 8.42 -0.31
C LEU A 132 6.01 8.29 -1.58
N ILE A 133 5.75 7.21 -2.32
CA ILE A 133 6.42 6.89 -3.58
C ILE A 133 5.42 7.17 -4.71
N GLU A 134 5.79 8.06 -5.62
CA GLU A 134 5.04 8.35 -6.84
C GLU A 134 5.78 7.76 -8.05
N SER A 135 5.16 6.78 -8.71
CA SER A 135 5.69 6.07 -9.86
C SER A 135 7.08 5.47 -9.62
N LYS A 136 8.16 6.22 -9.87
CA LYS A 136 9.55 5.76 -9.73
C LYS A 136 10.40 6.64 -8.80
N ARG A 137 9.78 7.54 -8.05
CA ARG A 137 10.48 8.49 -7.18
C ARG A 137 9.78 8.64 -5.84
N GLU A 138 10.55 9.04 -4.85
CA GLU A 138 10.04 9.45 -3.54
C GLU A 138 9.61 10.92 -3.62
N VAL A 139 8.34 11.21 -3.31
CA VAL A 139 7.83 12.60 -3.19
C VAL A 139 7.76 13.05 -1.73
N VAL A 140 7.79 12.08 -0.80
CA VAL A 140 8.20 12.23 0.59
C VAL A 140 9.20 11.11 0.84
N THR A 141 10.44 11.44 1.21
CA THR A 141 11.51 10.43 1.27
C THR A 141 11.47 9.59 2.54
N LEU A 142 12.10 8.42 2.48
CA LEU A 142 12.31 7.59 3.66
C LEU A 142 13.08 8.36 4.74
N GLU A 143 14.08 9.15 4.37
CA GLU A 143 14.86 9.99 5.29
C GLU A 143 13.99 11.04 5.99
N GLU A 144 13.08 11.70 5.27
CA GLU A 144 12.12 12.65 5.87
C GLU A 144 11.25 11.98 6.94
N VAL A 145 10.83 10.74 6.68
CA VAL A 145 10.02 9.94 7.61
C VAL A 145 10.85 9.48 8.81
N LEU A 146 12.09 9.04 8.58
CA LEU A 146 12.98 8.56 9.64
C LEU A 146 13.54 9.72 10.51
N GLY A 147 13.76 10.90 9.94
CA GLY A 147 14.25 12.08 10.67
C GLY A 147 13.25 12.69 11.64
N ARG A 148 11.97 12.29 11.58
CA ARG A 148 10.93 12.67 12.53
C ARG A 148 10.97 11.72 13.73
N THR A 149 11.91 11.96 14.63
CA THR A 149 11.97 11.33 15.97
C THR A 149 11.96 12.42 17.03
#